data_AF-A0A7R9M2R3-F1
#
_entry.id   AF-A0A7R9M2R3-F1
#
_cell.length_a   1.000
_cell.length_b   1.000
_cell.length_c   1.000
_cell.angle_alpha   90.00
_cell.angle_beta   90.00
_cell.angle_gamma   90.00
#
_symmetry.space_group_name_H-M   'P 1'
#
loop_
_entity.id
_entity.type
_entity.pdbx_description
1 polymer ?
#
loop_
_entity_poly.entity_id
_entity_poly.type
_entity_poly.pdbx_seq_one_letter_code
_entity_poly.pdbx_strand_id
1 'polypeptide(L)'
;MGCTAEMGICHASELEHVFGLPVLMHSDDMAFSESVVKMWTNFAKTGKPMDGTAFKWPRLIEAGVADPVSKIKEINPSTPDHIIEKLFAKTCDGFWRDYFNEI
;
A
#
# COMPACT_ATOMS: atom_id res chain seq x y z
N MET A 1 0.33 -24.69 2.05
CA MET A 1 1.34 -23.72 1.60
C MET A 1 0.78 -22.34 1.93
N GLY A 2 1.27 -21.57 2.88
CA GLY A 2 2.39 -21.74 3.82
C GLY A 2 2.46 -20.54 4.76
N CYS A 3 1.29 -20.10 5.26
CA CYS A 3 1.16 -18.99 6.19
C CYS A 3 0.05 -19.31 7.21
N THR A 4 0.40 -19.36 8.50
CA THR A 4 -0.59 -19.42 9.59
C THR A 4 -0.94 -17.99 10.00
N ALA A 5 -2.16 -17.78 10.52
CA ALA A 5 -2.62 -16.46 10.98
C ALA A 5 -1.68 -15.78 12.00
N GLU A 6 -0.84 -16.57 12.68
CA GLU A 6 0.14 -16.10 13.66
C GLU A 6 1.36 -15.38 13.04
N MET A 7 1.62 -15.55 11.74
CA MET A 7 2.75 -14.92 11.06
C MET A 7 2.44 -13.53 10.48
N GLY A 8 1.21 -13.02 10.67
CA GLY A 8 0.77 -11.72 10.19
C GLY A 8 0.25 -11.73 8.74
N ILE A 9 0.35 -10.59 8.07
CA ILE A 9 -0.11 -10.40 6.68
C ILE A 9 0.89 -11.05 5.73
N CYS A 10 0.42 -12.06 5.00
CA CYS A 10 1.26 -12.86 4.14
C CYS A 10 1.30 -12.39 2.70
N HIS A 11 2.29 -12.88 1.95
CA HIS A 11 2.34 -12.66 0.52
C HIS A 11 1.03 -13.06 -0.14
N ALA A 12 0.49 -12.18 -0.99
CA ALA A 12 -0.74 -12.36 -1.73
C ALA A 12 -2.04 -12.37 -0.90
N SER A 13 -2.01 -12.05 0.40
CA SER A 13 -3.24 -11.94 1.19
C SER A 13 -4.12 -10.75 0.78
N GLU A 14 -3.56 -9.77 0.07
CA GLU A 14 -4.34 -8.67 -0.48
C GLU A 14 -5.24 -9.07 -1.64
N LEU A 15 -4.96 -10.20 -2.32
CA LEU A 15 -5.69 -10.60 -3.53
C LEU A 15 -7.18 -10.80 -3.25
N GLU A 16 -7.53 -11.42 -2.14
CA GLU A 16 -8.95 -11.64 -1.78
C GLU A 16 -9.70 -10.31 -1.64
N HIS A 17 -9.05 -9.27 -1.13
CA HIS A 17 -9.61 -7.94 -0.94
C HIS A 17 -9.66 -7.15 -2.25
N VAL A 18 -8.63 -7.24 -3.09
CA VAL A 18 -8.56 -6.58 -4.41
C VAL A 18 -9.61 -7.17 -5.36
N PHE A 19 -9.86 -8.48 -5.30
CA PHE A 19 -10.86 -9.16 -6.13
C PHE A 19 -12.26 -9.25 -5.49
N GLY A 20 -12.47 -8.61 -4.34
CA GLY A 20 -13.80 -8.44 -3.75
C GLY A 20 -14.39 -9.70 -3.10
N LEU A 21 -13.57 -10.71 -2.78
CA LEU A 21 -14.06 -11.96 -2.18
C LEU A 21 -14.80 -11.73 -0.85
N PRO A 22 -14.32 -10.88 0.09
CA PRO A 22 -15.08 -10.49 1.29
C PRO A 22 -16.47 -9.91 1.00
N VAL A 23 -16.62 -9.15 -0.09
CA VAL A 23 -17.90 -8.57 -0.52
C VAL A 23 -18.85 -9.66 -1.02
N LEU A 24 -18.33 -10.59 -1.82
CA LEU A 24 -19.11 -11.72 -2.34
C LEU A 24 -19.55 -12.69 -1.24
N MET A 25 -18.75 -12.81 -0.18
CA MET A 25 -19.00 -13.73 0.94
C MET A 25 -19.70 -13.07 2.13
N HIS A 26 -19.94 -11.75 2.09
CA HIS A 26 -20.44 -10.97 3.23
C HIS A 26 -19.64 -11.21 4.53
N SER A 27 -18.31 -11.21 4.44
CA SER A 27 -17.44 -11.40 5.61
C SER A 27 -17.24 -10.09 6.40
N ASP A 28 -16.66 -10.21 7.59
CA ASP A 28 -16.34 -9.05 8.44
C ASP A 28 -15.37 -8.06 7.76
N ASP A 29 -14.57 -8.52 6.80
CA ASP A 29 -13.63 -7.70 6.03
C ASP A 29 -14.26 -7.01 4.81
N MET A 30 -15.57 -7.11 4.63
CA MET A 30 -16.29 -6.52 3.49
C MET A 30 -16.02 -5.02 3.35
N ALA A 31 -16.13 -4.25 4.43
CA ALA A 31 -15.92 -2.80 4.38
C ALA A 31 -14.48 -2.44 3.97
N PHE A 32 -13.50 -3.22 4.42
CA PHE A 32 -12.11 -3.04 4.02
C PHE A 32 -11.93 -3.38 2.53
N SER A 33 -12.44 -4.52 2.07
CA SER A 33 -12.40 -4.91 0.65
C SER A 33 -13.07 -3.88 -0.27
N GLU A 34 -14.24 -3.34 0.11
CA GLU A 34 -14.92 -2.27 -0.65
C GLU A 34 -14.03 -1.03 -0.79
N SER A 35 -13.31 -0.66 0.28
CA SER A 35 -12.39 0.48 0.25
C SER A 35 -11.21 0.24 -0.71
N VAL A 36 -10.66 -0.97 -0.73
CA VAL A 36 -9.57 -1.38 -1.62
C VAL A 36 -10.04 -1.39 -3.08
N VAL A 37 -11.18 -1.98 -3.37
CA VAL A 37 -11.77 -2.01 -4.72
C VAL A 37 -12.06 -0.59 -5.22
N LYS A 38 -12.60 0.28 -4.35
CA LYS A 38 -12.85 1.69 -4.68
C LYS A 38 -11.56 2.43 -4.98
N MET A 39 -10.51 2.21 -4.19
CA MET A 39 -9.19 2.81 -4.40
C MET A 39 -8.60 2.43 -5.76
N TRP A 40 -8.62 1.13 -6.10
CA TRP A 40 -8.17 0.64 -7.41
C TRP A 40 -9.01 1.19 -8.56
N THR A 41 -10.33 1.26 -8.38
CA THR A 41 -11.26 1.80 -9.38
C THR A 41 -11.01 3.29 -9.63
N ASN A 42 -10.81 4.08 -8.58
CA ASN A 42 -10.47 5.49 -8.68
C ASN A 42 -9.13 5.69 -9.40
N PHE A 43 -8.11 4.90 -9.06
CA PHE A 43 -6.83 4.94 -9.75
C PHE A 43 -6.98 4.63 -11.24
N ALA A 44 -7.74 3.59 -11.60
CA ALA A 44 -8.01 3.25 -13.00
C ALA A 44 -8.74 4.37 -13.77
N LYS A 45 -9.66 5.08 -13.11
CA LYS A 45 -10.45 6.17 -13.72
C LYS A 45 -9.65 7.46 -13.91
N THR A 46 -8.88 7.87 -12.91
CA THR A 46 -8.32 9.24 -12.84
C THR A 46 -6.83 9.31 -12.54
N GLY A 47 -6.18 8.16 -12.30
CA GLY A 47 -4.80 8.10 -11.81
C GLY A 47 -4.65 8.58 -10.36
N LYS A 48 -5.76 8.81 -9.63
CA LYS A 48 -5.77 9.29 -8.24
C LYS A 48 -6.54 8.30 -7.35
N PRO A 49 -5.87 7.44 -6.58
CA PRO A 49 -6.53 6.38 -5.82
C PRO A 49 -7.51 6.90 -4.75
N MET A 50 -7.19 8.04 -4.13
CA MET A 50 -7.98 8.64 -3.05
C MET A 50 -8.95 9.74 -3.52
N ASP A 51 -9.29 9.75 -4.82
CA ASP A 51 -10.19 10.76 -5.38
C ASP A 51 -11.58 10.72 -4.72
N GLY A 52 -12.11 11.88 -4.37
CA GLY A 52 -13.38 12.01 -3.64
C GLY A 52 -13.32 11.63 -2.15
N THR A 53 -12.13 11.50 -1.55
CA THR A 53 -11.97 11.34 -0.09
C THR A 53 -11.33 12.58 0.54
N ALA A 54 -11.45 12.75 1.85
CA ALA A 54 -10.78 13.83 2.58
C ALA A 54 -9.25 13.65 2.63
N PHE A 55 -8.77 12.44 2.36
CA PHE A 55 -7.38 12.05 2.46
C PHE A 55 -6.69 12.09 1.09
N LYS A 56 -5.42 12.49 1.05
CA LYS A 56 -4.64 12.58 -0.20
C LYS A 56 -3.43 11.67 -0.12
N TRP A 57 -3.35 10.69 -1.02
CA TRP A 57 -2.13 9.93 -1.24
C TRP A 57 -1.23 10.70 -2.21
N PRO A 58 -0.10 11.28 -1.77
CA PRO A 58 0.78 12.04 -2.65
C PRO A 58 1.46 11.13 -3.68
N ARG A 59 1.80 11.71 -4.83
CA ARG A 59 2.60 11.03 -5.85
C ARG A 59 4.02 10.81 -5.32
N LEU A 60 4.57 9.64 -5.63
CA LEU A 60 5.95 9.29 -5.28
C LEU A 60 6.96 10.19 -5.99
N ILE A 61 6.75 10.44 -7.29
CA ILE A 61 7.57 11.34 -8.10
C ILE A 61 6.73 12.59 -8.42
N GLU A 62 7.18 13.73 -7.92
CA GLU A 62 6.75 15.04 -8.41
C GLU A 62 7.76 15.53 -9.46
N ALA A 63 7.29 16.21 -10.51
CA ALA A 63 8.17 16.74 -11.55
C ALA A 63 9.25 17.64 -10.92
N GLY A 64 10.52 17.29 -11.14
CA GLY A 64 11.68 18.04 -10.60
C GLY A 64 12.25 17.52 -9.27
N VAL A 65 11.77 16.38 -8.73
CA VAL A 65 12.37 15.76 -7.53
C VAL A 65 13.47 14.77 -7.93
N ALA A 66 14.71 15.04 -7.49
CA ALA A 66 15.91 14.26 -7.84
C ALA A 66 16.03 12.90 -7.14
N ASP A 67 15.35 12.70 -6.00
CA ASP A 67 15.36 11.43 -5.26
C ASP A 67 13.94 11.06 -4.76
N PRO A 68 13.25 10.13 -5.46
CA PRO A 68 11.90 9.71 -5.09
C PRO A 68 11.85 8.75 -3.89
N VAL A 69 12.96 8.11 -3.51
CA VAL A 69 12.98 7.14 -2.39
C VAL A 69 12.83 7.86 -1.05
N SER A 70 13.36 9.08 -0.95
CA SER A 70 13.22 9.95 0.22
C SER A 70 11.78 10.36 0.55
N LYS A 71 10.81 10.06 -0.32
CA LYS A 71 9.38 10.44 -0.20
C LYS A 71 8.42 9.25 -0.26
N ILE A 72 8.87 8.00 -0.07
CA ILE A 72 7.96 6.85 -0.03
C ILE A 72 6.93 7.05 1.09
N LYS A 73 5.67 7.15 0.66
CA LYS A 73 4.48 7.32 1.49
C LYS A 73 3.54 6.18 1.17
N GLU A 74 3.33 5.31 2.14
CA GLU A 74 2.52 4.10 2.03
C GLU A 74 1.20 4.30 2.77
N ILE A 75 0.12 3.68 2.30
CA ILE A 75 -1.15 3.67 3.03
C ILE A 75 -1.09 2.54 4.05
N ASN A 76 -1.49 2.82 5.29
CA ASN A 76 -1.79 1.77 6.25
C ASN A 76 -3.17 1.17 5.94
N PRO A 77 -3.29 -0.10 5.51
CA PRO A 77 -4.58 -0.71 5.22
C PRO A 77 -5.50 -0.81 6.45
N SER A 78 -4.93 -0.92 7.66
CA SER A 78 -5.72 -1.01 8.90
C SER A 78 -6.25 0.35 9.37
N THR A 79 -5.64 1.45 8.91
CA THR A 79 -6.05 2.83 9.17
C THR A 79 -5.81 3.67 7.90
N PRO A 80 -6.69 3.55 6.88
CA PRO A 80 -6.46 4.14 5.55
C PRO A 80 -6.45 5.68 5.52
N ASP A 81 -6.78 6.31 6.65
CA ASP A 81 -6.62 7.74 6.93
C ASP A 81 -5.20 8.12 7.43
N HIS A 82 -4.29 7.16 7.55
CA HIS A 82 -2.91 7.37 7.98
C HIS A 82 -1.92 6.99 6.87
N ILE A 83 -1.03 7.93 6.55
CA ILE A 83 0.14 7.67 5.71
C ILE A 83 1.26 7.19 6.62
N ILE A 84 1.90 6.09 6.25
CA ILE A 84 3.17 5.66 6.81
C ILE A 84 4.27 6.22 5.91
N GLU A 85 5.22 6.94 6.51
CA GLU A 85 6.38 7.44 5.78
C GLU A 85 7.56 6.51 5.98
N LYS A 86 8.25 6.15 4.89
CA LYS A 86 9.57 5.49 4.94
C LYS A 86 9.60 4.17 5.73
N LEU A 87 8.56 3.33 5.65
CA LEU A 87 8.42 2.11 6.45
C LEU A 87 9.67 1.21 6.39
N PHE A 88 10.21 1.04 5.18
CA PHE A 88 11.38 0.19 4.95
C PHE A 88 12.70 0.97 4.74
N ALA A 89 12.70 2.29 4.92
CA ALA A 89 13.87 3.10 4.57
C ALA A 89 15.13 2.64 5.32
N LYS A 90 15.06 2.36 6.62
CA LYS A 90 16.24 1.88 7.38
C LYS A 90 16.87 0.62 6.76
N THR A 91 16.04 -0.32 6.30
CA THR A 91 16.50 -1.59 5.73
C THR A 91 16.98 -1.42 4.28
N CYS A 92 16.24 -0.68 3.46
CA CYS A 92 16.62 -0.42 2.08
C CYS A 92 17.88 0.44 1.99
N ASP A 93 17.90 1.54 2.74
CA ASP A 93 18.87 2.63 2.58
C ASP A 93 20.11 2.46 3.46
N GLY A 94 19.96 1.89 4.65
CA GLY A 94 21.03 1.74 5.65
C GLY A 94 21.57 0.33 5.77
N PHE A 95 21.13 -0.60 4.91
CA PHE A 95 21.71 -1.93 4.83
C PHE A 95 21.88 -2.37 3.39
N TRP A 96 20.79 -2.58 2.65
CA TRP A 96 20.90 -3.18 1.31
C TRP A 96 21.65 -2.28 0.33
N ARG A 97 21.29 -0.99 0.26
CA ARG A 97 21.96 -0.05 -0.64
C ARG A 97 23.44 0.09 -0.32
N ASP A 98 23.79 0.18 0.97
CA ASP A 98 25.18 0.27 1.40
C ASP A 98 25.94 -1.02 1.03
N TYR A 99 25.38 -2.19 1.35
CA TYR A 99 25.94 -3.49 0.98
C TYR A 99 26.22 -3.61 -0.53
N PHE A 100 25.27 -3.22 -1.38
CA PHE A 100 25.42 -3.31 -2.84
C PHE A 100 26.36 -2.24 -3.43
N ASN A 101 26.65 -1.16 -2.71
CA ASN A 101 27.64 -0.17 -3.14
C ASN A 101 29.08 -0.56 -2.75
N GLU A 102 29.24 -1.53 -1.85
CA GLU A 102 30.53 -2.02 -1.37
C GLU A 102 31.08 -3.24 -2.17
N ILE A 103 30.28 -3.81 -3.08
CA ILE A 103 30.65 -4.91 -4.00
C ILE A 103 30.68 -4.46 -5.46
#